data_AF-A0A4R4ZQ90-F1
#
_entry.id   AF-A0A4R4ZQ90-F1
#
_cell.length_a   1.000
_cell.length_b   1.000
_cell.length_c   1.000
_cell.angle_alpha   90.00
_cell.angle_beta   90.00
_cell.angle_gamma   90.00
#
_symmetry.space_group_name_H-M   'P 1'
#
loop_
_entity.id
_entity.type
_entity.pdbx_description
1 polymer ?
#
loop_
_entity_poly.entity_id
_entity_poly.type
_entity_poly.pdbx_seq_one_letter_code
_entity_poly.pdbx_strand_id
1 'polypeptide(L)' 'MIDTSSFDNPALDRLRKDFPGHHIWRSRRWDGLLGEYVATLLDPKAGVDATVMRPDPVELRAELMREAVRAAGHCRNVR' A
#
# COMPACT_ATOMS: atom_id res chain seq x y z
N MET A 1 -16.55 6.82 23.37
CA MET A 1 -15.93 5.88 22.40
C MET A 1 -15.61 6.67 21.16
N ILE A 2 -14.32 6.87 20.84
CA ILE A 2 -13.95 7.44 19.54
C ILE A 2 -14.12 6.29 18.55
N ASP A 3 -15.13 6.41 17.70
CA ASP A 3 -15.36 5.47 16.63
C ASP A 3 -14.29 5.68 15.56
N THR A 4 -13.14 5.02 15.74
CA THR A 4 -12.00 5.06 14.80
C THR A 4 -12.29 4.31 13.49
N SER A 5 -13.55 3.90 13.26
CA SER A 5 -14.01 3.21 12.06
C SER A 5 -14.47 4.15 10.94
N SER A 6 -14.47 5.48 11.15
CA SER A 6 -14.71 6.42 10.04
C SER A 6 -13.46 6.52 9.16
N PHE A 7 -13.51 5.79 8.06
CA PHE A 7 -12.47 5.55 7.06
C PHE A 7 -12.08 6.79 6.19
N ASP A 8 -12.18 8.01 6.71
CA ASP A 8 -11.65 9.21 6.03
C ASP A 8 -10.23 9.49 6.53
N ASN A 9 -9.28 8.66 6.07
CA ASN A 9 -7.87 8.97 6.21
C ASN A 9 -7.38 9.59 4.89
N PRO A 10 -7.18 10.91 4.81
CA PRO A 10 -6.74 11.57 3.58
C PRO A 10 -5.40 11.02 3.06
N ALA A 11 -4.59 10.38 3.91
CA ALA A 11 -3.39 9.68 3.48
C ALA A 11 -3.72 8.38 2.71
N LEU A 12 -4.72 7.60 3.12
CA LEU A 12 -5.17 6.41 2.38
C LEU A 12 -5.74 6.78 1.02
N ASP A 13 -6.53 7.84 0.94
CA ASP A 13 -7.11 8.26 -0.34
C ASP A 13 -6.05 8.74 -1.32
N ARG A 14 -5.03 9.44 -0.84
CA ARG A 14 -3.87 9.82 -1.65
C ARG A 14 -3.13 8.58 -2.14
N LEU A 15 -2.86 7.62 -1.26
CA LEU A 15 -2.20 6.36 -1.63
C LEU A 15 -3.00 5.58 -2.68
N ARG A 16 -4.31 5.45 -2.52
CA ARG A 16 -5.18 4.76 -3.49
C ARG A 16 -5.20 5.46 -4.85
N LYS A 17 -5.16 6.79 -4.87
CA LYS A 17 -5.05 7.59 -6.11
C LYS A 17 -3.68 7.42 -6.78
N ASP A 18 -2.60 7.44 -5.99
CA ASP A 18 -1.23 7.29 -6.49
C ASP A 18 -0.96 5.86 -7.01
N PHE A 19 -1.61 4.84 -6.44
CA PHE A 19 -1.36 3.43 -6.73
C PHE A 19 -2.65 2.65 -7.06
N PRO A 20 -3.29 2.89 -8.22
CA PRO A 20 -4.55 2.24 -8.58
C PRO A 20 -4.45 0.71 -8.79
N GLY A 21 -3.24 0.19 -9.03
CA GLY A 21 -2.98 -1.25 -9.15
C GLY A 21 -2.84 -1.99 -7.81
N HIS A 22 -3.01 -1.29 -6.69
CA HIS A 22 -2.87 -1.85 -5.34
C HIS A 22 -4.18 -1.73 -4.56
N HIS A 23 -4.50 -2.77 -3.80
CA HIS A 23 -5.50 -2.70 -2.75
C HIS A 23 -4.83 -2.17 -1.48
N ILE A 24 -5.20 -0.96 -1.04
CA ILE A 24 -4.58 -0.29 0.12
C ILE A 24 -5.59 -0.08 1.23
N TRP A 25 -5.25 -0.53 2.43
CA TRP A 25 -6.07 -0.40 3.63
C TRP A 25 -5.22 -0.19 4.89
N ARG A 26 -5.87 0.12 6.00
CA ARG A 26 -5.23 0.17 7.31
C ARG A 26 -5.68 -1.04 8.14
N SER A 27 -4.71 -1.81 8.61
CA SER A 27 -4.94 -2.97 9.46
C SER A 27 -5.49 -2.53 10.82
N ARG A 28 -6.18 -3.45 11.49
CA ARG A 28 -6.62 -3.28 12.87
C ARG A 28 -5.88 -4.29 13.74
N ARG A 29 -5.31 -3.82 14.84
CA ARG A 29 -4.67 -4.68 15.83
C ARG A 29 -5.72 -5.36 16.70
N TRP A 30 -5.29 -6.41 17.39
CA TRP A 30 -6.14 -7.19 18.29
C TRP A 30 -6.69 -6.36 19.47
N ASP A 31 -6.00 -5.26 19.81
CA ASP A 31 -6.38 -4.30 20.86
C ASP A 31 -7.41 -3.25 20.39
N GLY A 32 -7.89 -3.35 19.14
CA GLY A 32 -8.84 -2.41 18.55
C GLY A 32 -8.20 -1.10 18.08
N LEU A 33 -6.89 -0.93 18.24
CA LEU A 33 -6.16 0.23 17.72
C LEU A 33 -5.84 0.06 16.23
N LEU A 34 -5.58 1.20 15.58
CA LEU A 34 -5.14 1.22 14.19
C LEU A 34 -3.73 0.63 14.10
N GLY A 35 -3.58 -0.39 13.27
CA GLY A 35 -2.31 -1.03 12.96
C GLY A 35 -1.63 -0.41 11.75
N GLU A 36 -0.85 -1.25 11.08
CA GLU A 36 -0.06 -0.90 9.91
C GLU A 36 -0.93 -0.54 8.70
N TYR A 37 -0.38 0.30 7.82
CA TYR A 37 -0.86 0.48 6.46
C TYR A 37 -0.39 -0.71 5.63
N VAL A 38 -1.32 -1.29 4.87
CA VAL A 38 -1.08 -2.47 4.05
C VAL A 38 -1.46 -2.15 2.62
N ALA A 39 -0.59 -2.54 1.69
CA ALA A 39 -0.81 -2.48 0.26
C ALA A 39 -0.57 -3.87 -0.33
N THR A 40 -1.60 -4.46 -0.92
CA THR A 40 -1.48 -5.70 -1.69
C THR A 40 -1.59 -5.38 -3.17
N LEU A 41 -0.69 -5.97 -3.95
CA LEU A 41 -0.68 -5.82 -5.39
C LEU A 41 -1.87 -6.60 -5.99
N LEU A 42 -2.74 -5.91 -6.73
CA LEU A 42 -3.83 -6.54 -7.48
C LEU A 42 -3.40 -6.86 -8.91
N ASP A 43 -2.58 -5.99 -9.50
CA ASP A 43 -2.01 -6.18 -10.83
C ASP A 43 -0.56 -6.69 -10.73
N PRO A 44 -0.27 -7.96 -11.08
CA PRO A 44 1.09 -8.51 -11.06
C PRO A 44 2.11 -7.73 -11.89
N LYS A 45 1.65 -6.90 -12.84
CA LYS A 45 2.52 -6.06 -13.68
C LYS A 45 2.90 -4.75 -12.99
N ALA A 46 2.26 -4.38 -11.88
CA ALA A 46 2.44 -3.10 -11.21
C ALA A 46 3.44 -3.15 -10.03
N GLY A 47 4.01 -4.31 -9.69
CA GLY A 47 4.94 -4.48 -8.57
C GLY A 47 5.67 -5.82 -8.58
N VAL A 48 6.73 -5.95 -7.76
CA VAL A 48 7.49 -7.19 -7.58
C VAL A 48 7.03 -7.91 -6.30
N ASP A 49 6.90 -7.19 -5.19
CA ASP A 49 6.30 -7.73 -3.97
C ASP A 49 4.76 -7.71 -4.03
N ALA A 50 4.15 -8.83 -3.61
CA ALA A 50 2.71 -9.01 -3.59
C ALA A 50 2.05 -8.28 -2.41
N THR A 51 2.73 -8.05 -1.28
CA THR A 51 2.13 -7.36 -0.13
C THR A 51 3.15 -6.60 0.72
N VAL A 52 2.99 -5.28 0.77
CA VAL A 52 3.82 -4.37 1.57
C VAL A 52 3.05 -3.88 2.80
N MET A 53 3.69 -3.90 3.96
CA MET A 53 3.14 -3.39 5.22
C MET A 53 4.10 -2.38 5.87
N ARG A 54 3.59 -1.20 6.26
CA ARG A 54 4.35 -0.16 6.96
C ARG A 54 3.51 0.55 8.03
N PRO A 55 4.11 0.96 9.15
CA PRO A 55 3.37 1.66 10.22
C PRO A 55 2.93 3.07 9.81
N ASP A 56 3.61 3.68 8.83
CA ASP A 56 3.40 5.06 8.38
C ASP A 56 3.06 5.14 6.87
N PRO A 57 2.16 6.04 6.44
CA PRO A 57 1.76 6.14 5.03
C PRO A 57 2.87 6.71 4.13
N VAL A 58 3.77 7.54 4.63
CA VAL A 58 4.93 8.07 3.88
C VAL A 58 5.93 6.94 3.62
N GLU A 59 6.19 6.12 4.63
CA GLU A 59 7.04 4.93 4.49
C GLU A 59 6.42 3.93 3.50
N LEU A 60 5.11 3.70 3.57
CA LEU A 60 4.40 2.85 2.62
C LEU A 60 4.57 3.36 1.19
N ARG A 61 4.36 4.67 0.97
CA ARG A 61 4.53 5.28 -0.35
C ARG A 61 5.96 5.11 -0.88
N ALA A 62 6.97 5.35 -0.05
CA ALA A 62 8.37 5.23 -0.45
C ALA A 62 8.76 3.78 -0.80
N GLU A 63 8.19 2.79 -0.12
CA GLU A 63 8.37 1.38 -0.47
C GLU A 63 7.67 1.04 -1.80
N LEU A 64 6.41 1.44 -1.98
CA LEU A 64 5.67 1.20 -3.22
C LEU A 64 6.36 1.82 -4.45
N MET A 65 6.95 3.02 -4.30
CA MET A 65 7.76 3.61 -5.37
C MET A 65 9.01 2.80 -5.69
N ARG A 66 9.71 2.26 -4.68
CA ARG A 66 10.88 1.39 -4.89
C ARG A 66 10.50 0.09 -5.59
N GLU A 67 9.37 -0.50 -5.22
CA GLU A 67 8.82 -1.69 -5.88
C GLU A 67 8.44 -1.41 -7.34
N ALA A 68 7.81 -0.27 -7.63
CA ALA A 68 7.48 0.11 -9.00
C ALA A 68 8.73 0.30 -9.88
N VAL A 69 9.81 0.87 -9.34
CA VAL A 69 11.10 0.98 -10.06
C VAL A 69 11.69 -0.42 -10.33
N ARG A 70 11.64 -1.32 -9.34
CA ARG A 70 12.09 -2.72 -9.50
C ARG A 70 11.28 -3.45 -10.57
N ALA A 71 9.96 -3.27 -10.59
CA ALA A 71 9.06 -3.87 -11.57
C ALA A 71 9.33 -3.33 -13.00
N ALA A 72 9.56 -2.03 -13.15
CA ALA A 72 9.94 -1.43 -14.44
C ALA A 72 11.28 -1.97 -14.95
N GLY A 73 12.24 -2.21 -14.05
CA GLY A 73 13.50 -2.91 -14.37
C GLY A 73 13.27 -4.37 -14.79
N HIS A 74 12.28 -5.04 -14.19
CA HIS A 74 11.91 -6.42 -14.49
C HIS A 74 11.14 -6.58 -15.81
N CYS A 75 10.37 -5.56 -16.23
CA CYS A 75 9.63 -5.57 -17.50
C CYS A 75 10.55 -5.48 -18.74
N ARG A 76 11.88 -5.43 -18.55
CA ARG A 76 12.88 -5.39 -19.64
C ARG A 76 13.37 -6.79 -20.08
N ASN A 77 12.89 -7.87 -19.45
CA ASN A 77 13.38 -9.24 -19.71
C ASN A 77 12.28 -10.24 -20.06
N VAL A 78 11.29 -9.79 -20.84
CA VAL A 78 10.34 -10.67 -21.54
C VAL A 78 10.44 -10.33 -23.02
N ARG A 79 11.37 -10.97 -23.73
CA ARG A 79 11.48 -10.91 -25.19
C ARG A 79 11.53 -12.31 -25.75
#